data_AF-A0A7Y0WIR0-F1
#
_entry.id   AF-A0A7Y0WIR0-F1
#
_cell.length_a   1.000
_cell.length_b   1.000
_cell.length_c   1.000
_cell.angle_alpha   90.00
_cell.angle_beta   90.00
_cell.angle_gamma   90.00
#
_symmetry.space_group_name_H-M   'P 1'
#
loop_
_entity.id
_entity.type
_entity.pdbx_description
1 polymer ?
#
loop_
_entity_poly.entity_id
_entity_poly.type
_entity_poly.pdbx_seq_one_letter_code
_entity_poly.pdbx_strand_id
1 'polypeptide(L)'
;MRVGAYKGYVISVFIRDEHCPPHVHVRGKGWDARFRFSFLDGEVELWDVEPERRRPPTALLKEIRGAIMQRHYLARARRIWWEKLQTVCLENHSWNWDAGELVPGLVIRHGVYVIAGARHDVIAQRTILNLVRAPDCVGINL
;
A
#
# COMPACT_ATOMS: atom_id res chain seq x y z
N MET A 1 9.03 -10.40 6.33
CA MET A 1 9.02 -11.23 5.11
C MET A 1 9.73 -10.50 3.98
N ARG A 2 10.69 -11.14 3.28
CA ARG A 2 11.50 -10.48 2.24
C ARG A 2 10.70 -10.28 0.94
N VAL A 3 10.60 -9.02 0.51
CA VAL A 3 10.11 -8.63 -0.82
C VAL A 3 11.24 -8.79 -1.84
N GLY A 4 12.41 -8.23 -1.54
CA GLY A 4 13.62 -8.41 -2.35
C GLY A 4 14.78 -7.58 -1.82
N ALA A 5 15.66 -7.08 -2.68
CA ALA A 5 16.78 -6.23 -2.26
C ALA A 5 17.23 -5.28 -3.37
N TYR A 6 17.63 -4.07 -2.98
CA TYR A 6 18.16 -3.05 -3.88
C TYR A 6 19.51 -2.56 -3.36
N LYS A 7 20.57 -2.66 -4.17
CA LYS A 7 21.95 -2.25 -3.81
C LYS A 7 22.40 -2.77 -2.42
N GLY A 8 22.02 -3.99 -2.07
CA GLY A 8 22.34 -4.62 -0.78
C GLY A 8 21.35 -4.32 0.36
N TYR A 9 20.43 -3.36 0.19
CA TYR A 9 19.38 -3.08 1.17
C TYR A 9 18.21 -4.04 0.99
N VAL A 10 17.83 -4.73 2.06
CA VAL A 10 16.71 -5.67 2.05
C VAL A 10 15.40 -4.90 2.18
N ILE A 11 14.46 -5.17 1.29
CA ILE A 11 13.09 -4.65 1.33
C ILE A 11 12.20 -5.74 1.91
N SER A 12 11.43 -5.41 2.95
CA SER A 12 10.60 -6.39 3.66
C SER A 12 9.32 -5.80 4.20
N VAL A 13 8.25 -6.59 4.21
CA VAL A 13 7.03 -6.30 4.99
C VAL A 13 7.19 -6.92 6.37
N PHE A 14 6.95 -6.19 7.45
CA PHE A 14 6.92 -6.78 8.79
C PHE A 14 5.50 -7.27 9.09
N ILE A 15 5.41 -8.19 10.06
CA ILE A 15 4.15 -8.87 10.40
C ILE A 15 3.78 -8.70 11.87
N ARG A 16 4.70 -8.17 12.67
CA ARG A 16 4.49 -7.88 14.09
C ARG A 16 4.43 -6.38 14.23
N ASP A 17 3.41 -5.91 14.94
CA ASP A 17 3.13 -4.49 15.17
C ASP A 17 2.92 -3.66 13.89
N GLU A 18 2.66 -4.36 12.78
CA GLU A 18 2.42 -3.75 11.48
C GLU A 18 0.97 -3.24 11.42
N HIS A 19 0.81 -1.97 11.08
CA HIS A 19 -0.50 -1.31 11.05
C HIS A 19 -0.69 -0.53 9.76
N CYS A 20 -1.93 -0.18 9.47
CA CYS A 20 -2.26 0.65 8.33
C CYS A 20 -1.54 2.01 8.37
N PRO A 21 -1.22 2.61 7.21
CA PRO A 21 -1.39 2.09 5.83
C PRO A 21 -0.38 0.98 5.42
N PRO A 22 -0.61 0.29 4.29
CA PRO A 22 0.31 -0.73 3.76
C PRO A 22 1.70 -0.15 3.49
N HIS A 23 2.74 -0.83 3.96
CA HIS A 23 4.11 -0.36 3.81
C HIS A 23 5.16 -1.46 3.82
N VAL A 24 6.37 -1.10 3.37
CA VAL A 24 7.58 -1.91 3.45
C VAL A 24 8.65 -1.18 4.24
N HIS A 25 9.49 -1.95 4.91
CA HIS A 25 10.67 -1.51 5.62
C HIS A 25 11.93 -1.78 4.81
N VAL A 26 12.86 -0.82 4.87
CA VAL A 26 14.21 -0.94 4.32
C VAL A 26 15.20 -0.55 5.41
N ARG A 27 15.91 -1.56 5.94
CA ARG A 27 16.90 -1.36 7.00
C ARG A 27 18.28 -1.08 6.41
N GLY A 28 18.91 -0.02 6.90
CA GLY A 28 20.33 0.25 6.70
C GLY A 28 21.10 0.21 8.03
N LYS A 29 22.35 0.68 7.99
CA LYS A 29 23.21 0.68 9.17
C LYS A 29 22.75 1.75 10.17
N GLY A 30 21.90 1.32 11.10
CA GLY A 30 21.41 2.15 12.19
C GLY A 30 20.24 3.06 11.83
N TRP A 31 19.55 2.80 10.72
CA TRP A 31 18.30 3.47 10.31
C TRP A 31 17.35 2.45 9.67
N ASP A 32 16.05 2.74 9.74
CA ASP A 32 14.98 1.99 9.09
C ASP A 32 14.07 2.98 8.36
N ALA A 33 13.88 2.79 7.06
CA ALA A 33 12.98 3.63 6.26
C ALA A 33 11.70 2.87 5.94
N ARG A 34 10.56 3.50 6.18
CA ARG A 34 9.24 2.97 5.82
C ARG A 34 8.75 3.61 4.54
N PHE A 35 8.31 2.79 3.59
CA PHE A 35 7.70 3.24 2.34
C PHE A 35 6.27 2.73 2.24
N ARG A 36 5.31 3.65 2.18
CA ARG A 36 3.90 3.33 2.01
C ARG A 36 3.60 2.98 0.57
N PHE A 37 2.69 2.05 0.37
CA PHE A 37 2.06 1.76 -0.90
C PHE A 37 0.55 1.63 -0.72
N SER A 38 -0.19 1.72 -1.81
CA SER A 38 -1.63 1.51 -1.81
C SER A 38 -2.01 0.19 -2.49
N PHE A 39 -3.27 -0.21 -2.34
CA PHE A 39 -3.92 -1.24 -3.16
C PHE A 39 -4.80 -0.61 -4.24
N LEU A 40 -4.59 0.67 -4.58
CA LEU A 40 -5.41 1.44 -5.51
C LEU A 40 -4.63 1.89 -6.77
N ASP A 41 -3.33 2.10 -6.65
CA ASP A 41 -2.46 2.62 -7.72
C ASP A 41 -1.04 2.05 -7.63
N GLY A 42 -0.15 2.40 -8.55
CA GLY A 42 1.26 1.98 -8.54
C GLY A 42 2.18 2.83 -7.66
N GLU A 43 1.65 3.78 -6.90
CA GLU A 43 2.45 4.79 -6.21
C GLU A 43 3.02 4.27 -4.89
N VAL A 44 4.21 4.75 -4.60
CA VAL A 44 4.94 4.47 -3.36
C VAL A 44 5.42 5.80 -2.80
N GLU A 45 5.36 5.97 -1.50
CA GLU A 45 5.83 7.19 -0.82
C GLU A 45 6.76 6.86 0.32
N LEU A 46 7.76 7.70 0.56
CA LEU A 46 8.51 7.63 1.81
C LEU A 46 7.59 8.10 2.95
N TRP A 47 7.42 7.26 3.96
CA TRP A 47 6.66 7.60 5.16
C TRP A 47 7.56 8.34 6.15
N ASP A 48 8.61 7.68 6.61
CA ASP A 48 9.58 8.21 7.56
C ASP A 48 10.88 7.41 7.52
N VAL A 49 11.87 7.92 8.27
CA VAL A 49 13.11 7.21 8.59
C VAL A 49 13.35 7.29 10.08
N GLU A 50 13.58 6.14 10.71
CA GLU A 50 13.83 6.06 12.14
C GLU A 50 15.23 5.51 12.47
N PRO A 51 16.03 6.18 13.31
CA PRO A 51 15.82 7.54 13.80
C PRO A 51 16.18 8.57 12.70
N GLU A 52 15.43 9.68 12.64
CA GLU A 52 15.64 10.73 11.62
C GLU A 52 17.08 11.27 11.60
N ARG A 53 17.76 11.32 12.76
CA ARG A 53 19.17 11.74 12.88
C ARG A 53 20.17 10.86 12.13
N ARG A 54 19.77 9.65 11.71
CA ARG A 54 20.59 8.69 10.94
C ARG A 54 20.06 8.49 9.53
N ARG A 55 19.20 9.41 9.07
CA ARG A 55 18.62 9.36 7.74
C ARG A 55 19.70 9.27 6.66
N PRO A 56 19.58 8.32 5.72
CA PRO A 56 20.51 8.22 4.60
C PRO A 56 20.29 9.38 3.60
N PRO A 57 21.21 9.55 2.62
CA PRO A 57 21.04 10.56 1.58
C PRO A 57 19.70 10.44 0.85
N THR A 58 19.04 11.57 0.60
CA THR A 58 17.73 11.62 -0.08
C THR A 58 17.76 10.94 -1.46
N ALA A 59 18.89 11.01 -2.18
CA ALA A 59 19.06 10.33 -3.46
C ALA A 59 18.86 8.81 -3.33
N LEU A 60 19.43 8.18 -2.28
CA LEU A 60 19.26 6.75 -2.03
C LEU A 60 17.79 6.40 -1.73
N LEU A 61 17.10 7.22 -0.93
CA LEU A 61 15.68 6.99 -0.63
C LEU A 61 14.80 7.10 -1.89
N LYS A 62 15.10 8.06 -2.78
CA LYS A 62 14.41 8.19 -4.07
C LYS A 62 14.66 7.00 -4.99
N GLU A 63 15.89 6.51 -5.05
CA GLU A 63 16.23 5.30 -5.81
C GLU A 63 15.51 4.05 -5.26
N ILE A 64 15.51 3.87 -3.94
CA ILE A 64 14.80 2.76 -3.28
C ILE A 64 13.30 2.83 -3.56
N ARG A 65 12.70 4.02 -3.45
CA ARG A 65 11.29 4.26 -3.83
C ARG A 65 11.05 3.82 -5.28
N GLY A 66 11.88 4.27 -6.21
CA GLY A 66 11.79 3.88 -7.62
C GLY A 66 11.94 2.38 -7.86
N ALA A 67 12.77 1.69 -7.08
CA ALA A 67 12.88 0.24 -7.12
C ALA A 67 11.60 -0.45 -6.62
N ILE A 68 11.02 0.02 -5.50
CA ILE A 68 9.79 -0.54 -4.94
C ILE A 68 8.60 -0.34 -5.89
N MET A 69 8.52 0.79 -6.60
CA MET A 69 7.48 1.06 -7.60
C MET A 69 7.52 0.11 -8.80
N GLN A 70 8.63 -0.61 -9.03
CA GLN A 70 8.68 -1.59 -10.11
C GLN A 70 7.66 -2.70 -9.84
N ARG A 71 6.89 -3.05 -10.88
CA ARG A 71 5.74 -3.97 -10.81
C ARG A 71 6.00 -5.22 -9.97
N HIS A 72 7.14 -5.88 -10.14
CA HIS A 72 7.44 -7.12 -9.44
C HIS A 72 7.71 -6.95 -7.94
N TYR A 73 8.31 -5.82 -7.52
CA TYR A 73 8.48 -5.50 -6.11
C TYR A 73 7.13 -5.18 -5.46
N LEU A 74 6.35 -4.31 -6.11
CA LEU A 74 5.08 -3.84 -5.57
C LEU A 74 4.04 -4.96 -5.50
N ALA A 75 3.90 -5.76 -6.55
CA ALA A 75 3.03 -6.94 -6.56
C ALA A 75 3.39 -7.93 -5.44
N ARG A 76 4.68 -8.14 -5.20
CA ARG A 76 5.14 -9.03 -4.13
C ARG A 76 4.91 -8.44 -2.74
N ALA A 77 5.09 -7.13 -2.56
CA ALA A 77 4.79 -6.45 -1.31
C ALA A 77 3.29 -6.57 -0.97
N ARG A 78 2.41 -6.28 -1.95
CA ARG A 78 0.95 -6.44 -1.83
C ARG A 78 0.54 -7.87 -1.50
N ARG A 79 1.11 -8.85 -2.20
CA ARG A 79 0.85 -10.27 -1.91
C ARG A 79 1.22 -10.62 -0.48
N ILE A 80 2.43 -10.28 -0.05
CA ILE A 80 2.90 -10.59 1.31
C ILE A 80 2.03 -9.89 2.36
N TRP A 81 1.71 -8.61 2.15
CA TRP A 81 0.83 -7.85 3.03
C TRP A 81 -0.55 -8.51 3.14
N TRP A 82 -1.18 -8.80 2.00
CA TRP A 82 -2.47 -9.45 1.95
C TRP A 82 -2.45 -10.80 2.64
N GLU A 83 -1.53 -11.70 2.28
CA GLU A 83 -1.41 -13.04 2.87
C GLU A 83 -1.19 -13.05 4.39
N LYS A 84 -0.67 -11.96 4.97
CA LYS A 84 -0.32 -11.89 6.40
C LYS A 84 -1.24 -11.04 7.24
N LEU A 85 -1.80 -9.97 6.67
CA LEU A 85 -2.63 -9.00 7.41
C LEU A 85 -4.09 -9.02 6.95
N GLN A 86 -4.40 -9.59 5.79
CA GLN A 86 -5.77 -9.75 5.24
C GLN A 86 -6.59 -8.44 5.24
N THR A 87 -5.93 -7.31 5.03
CA THR A 87 -6.54 -5.99 4.87
C THR A 87 -5.82 -5.21 3.78
N VAL A 88 -6.55 -4.31 3.12
CA VAL A 88 -6.00 -3.30 2.20
C VAL A 88 -6.03 -1.89 2.78
N CYS A 89 -6.44 -1.74 4.04
CA CYS A 89 -6.49 -0.48 4.80
C CYS A 89 -7.38 0.59 4.16
N LEU A 90 -8.51 0.18 3.56
CA LEU A 90 -9.50 1.07 2.96
C LEU A 90 -10.82 1.07 3.73
N GLU A 91 -10.89 0.33 4.83
CA GLU A 91 -12.00 0.34 5.76
C GLU A 91 -12.22 1.79 6.27
N ASN A 92 -13.48 2.15 6.50
CA ASN A 92 -13.91 3.50 6.93
C ASN A 92 -13.67 4.64 5.92
N HIS A 93 -13.37 4.31 4.66
CA HIS A 93 -13.32 5.27 3.56
C HIS A 93 -14.54 5.08 2.64
N SER A 94 -14.77 6.05 1.78
CA SER A 94 -15.77 5.98 0.72
C SER A 94 -15.09 5.94 -0.66
N TRP A 95 -15.83 5.53 -1.67
CA TRP A 95 -15.41 5.50 -3.06
C TRP A 95 -16.31 6.40 -3.89
N ASN A 96 -15.72 7.32 -4.67
CA ASN A 96 -16.44 8.09 -5.66
C ASN A 96 -16.50 7.29 -6.96
N TRP A 97 -17.70 6.81 -7.29
CA TRP A 97 -17.91 5.94 -8.44
C TRP A 97 -17.61 6.67 -9.76
N ASP A 98 -18.04 7.91 -9.87
CA ASP A 98 -17.92 8.69 -11.11
C ASP A 98 -16.47 9.14 -11.36
N ALA A 99 -15.74 9.48 -10.30
CA ALA A 99 -14.34 9.89 -10.41
C ALA A 99 -13.36 8.71 -10.43
N GLY A 100 -13.76 7.54 -9.93
CA GLY A 100 -12.85 6.40 -9.77
C GLY A 100 -11.79 6.63 -8.70
N GLU A 101 -12.15 7.32 -7.61
CA GLU A 101 -11.21 7.79 -6.59
C GLU A 101 -11.67 7.46 -5.16
N LEU A 102 -10.68 7.28 -4.28
CA LEU A 102 -10.90 7.14 -2.84
C LEU A 102 -11.30 8.49 -2.24
N VAL A 103 -12.34 8.48 -1.41
CA VAL A 103 -12.78 9.61 -0.61
C VAL A 103 -12.49 9.29 0.87
N PRO A 104 -11.58 10.02 1.53
CA PRO A 104 -11.29 9.80 2.95
C PRO A 104 -12.51 9.96 3.85
N GLY A 105 -12.68 9.00 4.77
CA GLY A 105 -13.77 8.99 5.74
C GLY A 105 -15.10 8.45 5.19
N LEU A 106 -16.07 8.35 6.10
CA LEU A 106 -17.42 7.86 5.83
C LEU A 106 -18.28 8.99 5.24
N VAL A 107 -18.18 9.19 3.93
CA VAL A 107 -18.92 10.23 3.22
C VAL A 107 -20.19 9.65 2.60
N ILE A 108 -21.33 10.28 2.89
CA ILE A 108 -22.64 9.94 2.31
C ILE A 108 -23.07 11.09 1.39
N ARG A 109 -22.88 10.92 0.09
CA ARG A 109 -23.37 11.84 -0.95
C ARG A 109 -23.70 11.06 -2.22
N HIS A 110 -24.50 11.64 -3.11
CA HIS A 110 -24.80 11.02 -4.40
C HIS A 110 -23.51 10.67 -5.17
N GLY A 111 -23.45 9.47 -5.76
CA GLY A 111 -22.27 8.96 -6.48
C GLY A 111 -21.10 8.51 -5.60
N VAL A 112 -21.20 8.65 -4.27
CA VAL A 112 -20.17 8.22 -3.32
C VAL A 112 -20.72 7.18 -2.36
N TYR A 113 -20.00 6.07 -2.26
CA TYR A 113 -20.44 4.90 -1.52
C TYR A 113 -19.40 4.52 -0.47
N VAL A 114 -19.84 4.21 0.74
CA VAL A 114 -18.94 3.70 1.80
C VAL A 114 -18.38 2.34 1.38
N ILE A 115 -17.08 2.14 1.58
CA ILE A 115 -16.42 0.85 1.37
C ILE A 115 -16.80 -0.07 2.54
N ALA A 116 -17.62 -1.09 2.27
CA ALA A 116 -18.03 -2.09 3.25
C ALA A 116 -16.91 -3.10 3.54
N GLY A 117 -16.07 -3.35 2.53
CA GLY A 117 -14.90 -4.21 2.64
C GLY A 117 -14.16 -4.26 1.33
N ALA A 118 -12.89 -4.63 1.38
CA ALA A 118 -12.06 -4.71 0.20
C ALA A 118 -11.13 -5.92 0.27
N ARG A 119 -10.87 -6.54 -0.88
CA ARG A 119 -9.99 -7.71 -0.99
C ARG A 119 -8.99 -7.54 -2.12
N HIS A 120 -7.81 -8.11 -1.96
CA HIS A 120 -6.82 -8.17 -3.02
C HIS A 120 -6.82 -9.56 -3.68
N ASP A 121 -7.07 -9.59 -4.99
CA ASP A 121 -6.94 -10.78 -5.82
C ASP A 121 -5.49 -10.86 -6.32
N VAL A 122 -4.70 -11.73 -5.67
CA VAL A 122 -3.28 -11.89 -5.93
C VAL A 122 -3.01 -12.41 -7.35
N ILE A 123 -3.90 -13.22 -7.92
CA ILE A 123 -3.69 -13.83 -9.23
C ILE A 123 -3.96 -12.81 -10.32
N ALA A 124 -5.12 -12.15 -10.26
CA ALA A 124 -5.47 -11.12 -11.24
C ALA A 124 -4.77 -9.78 -11.00
N GLN A 125 -4.04 -9.63 -9.89
CA GLN A 125 -3.41 -8.37 -9.47
C GLN A 125 -4.42 -7.22 -9.47
N ARG A 126 -5.56 -7.44 -8.81
CA ARG A 126 -6.62 -6.43 -8.71
C ARG A 126 -7.12 -6.28 -7.29
N THR A 127 -7.65 -5.11 -6.97
CA THR A 127 -8.36 -4.84 -5.73
C THR A 127 -9.85 -4.77 -6.02
N ILE A 128 -10.64 -5.45 -5.20
CA ILE A 128 -12.09 -5.50 -5.33
C ILE A 128 -12.69 -4.80 -4.12
N LEU A 129 -13.44 -3.73 -4.36
CA LEU A 129 -14.16 -2.97 -3.34
C LEU A 129 -15.63 -3.40 -3.33
N ASN A 130 -16.13 -3.81 -2.17
CA ASN A 130 -17.56 -4.00 -1.94
C ASN A 130 -18.09 -2.72 -1.31
N LEU A 131 -19.10 -2.12 -1.94
CA LEU A 131 -19.60 -0.81 -1.57
C LEU A 131 -21.02 -0.92 -0.98
N VAL A 132 -21.31 -0.14 0.05
CA VAL A 132 -22.62 -0.14 0.71
C VAL A 132 -23.69 0.38 -0.25
N ARG A 133 -24.73 -0.43 -0.51
CA ARG A 133 -25.89 -0.08 -1.35
C ARG A 133 -25.53 0.30 -2.81
N ALA A 134 -24.34 -0.07 -3.26
CA ALA A 134 -23.98 0.04 -4.67
C ALA A 134 -24.56 -1.15 -5.46
N PRO A 135 -24.84 -0.98 -6.76
CA PRO A 135 -25.37 -2.04 -7.60
C PRO A 135 -24.36 -3.16 -7.89
N ASP A 136 -23.05 -2.87 -7.84
CA ASP A 136 -21.97 -3.83 -8.07
C ASP A 136 -20.72 -3.46 -7.24
N CYS A 137 -19.73 -4.35 -7.23
CA CYS A 137 -18.39 -4.11 -6.73
C CYS A 137 -17.53 -3.33 -7.74
N VAL A 138 -16.45 -2.72 -7.25
CA VAL A 138 -15.46 -2.02 -8.09
C VAL A 138 -14.19 -2.84 -8.17
N GLY A 139 -13.74 -3.16 -9.39
CA GLY A 139 -12.46 -3.80 -9.66
C GLY A 139 -11.41 -2.80 -10.12
N ILE A 140 -10.27 -2.76 -9.46
CA ILE A 140 -9.13 -1.87 -9.76
C ILE A 140 -7.94 -2.72 -10.16
N ASN A 141 -7.42 -2.54 -11.37
CA ASN A 141 -6.26 -3.28 -11.89
C ASN A 141 -4.96 -2.60 -11.44
N LEU A 142 -3.95 -3.41 -11.07
CA LEU A 142 -2.69 -2.97 -10.46
C LEU A 142 -1.42 -3.44 -11.20
#